data_AF-A0A954LQ59-F1
#
_entry.id   AF-A0A954LQ59-F1
#
_cell.length_a   1.000
_cell.length_b   1.000
_cell.length_c   1.000
_cell.angle_alpha   90.00
_cell.angle_beta   90.00
_cell.angle_gamma   90.00
#
_symmetry.space_group_name_H-M   'P 1'
#
loop_
_entity.id
_entity.type
_entity.pdbx_description
1 polymer ?
#
loop_
_entity_poly.entity_id
_entity_poly.type
_entity_poly.pdbx_seq_one_letter_code
_entity_poly.pdbx_strand_id
1 'polypeptide(L)'
;TNLETAQEKFTDALVKHLEIAQTGLAFRPVKFQNLSAARGTTDFSGLFFGFSFFLILSATILIGLLFRLGIERRASQVGLLTSIGYTSGQVRNLFLLEGGIVVLVGGLLGVAAAVGYAELMVYLLKTLWVGAIGTRFLDVYIQPVSLLAGFGISVLITLGTVWWALRQLKKPSTRDLLSGVVETADTPEKLAQRGKLAWKTSLICGGLSLVILIAALLGLIPASEAFMGISWAVVAFFIVGMAMLTASLSFLAWLLGSDHGFAVKGSGLMGTTRLGLRNAARNRMRSVLTVGLIASATFVIVAVAAGHRNPAVESPDKDSGNGGFSLVAESSTPINYNLNTPVGRKRIGLTVTTDQPDAKQKQEALDAIQEIVSFRVKPGENASCLNIYQTQLPTILGAPQTMIDRGG
;
A
#
# COMPACT_ATOMS: atom_id res chain seq x y z
N THR A 1 -53.93 29.30 52.14
CA THR A 1 -52.90 28.36 51.68
C THR A 1 -51.57 29.09 51.74
N ASN A 2 -50.62 28.59 52.53
CA ASN A 2 -49.35 29.27 52.74
C ASN A 2 -48.54 29.25 51.44
N LEU A 3 -48.01 30.41 51.03
CA LEU A 3 -47.36 30.63 49.73
C LEU A 3 -46.10 29.76 49.59
N GLU A 4 -45.40 29.59 50.71
CA GLU A 4 -44.23 28.71 50.83
C GLU A 4 -44.56 27.24 50.53
N THR A 5 -45.68 26.74 51.06
CA THR A 5 -46.10 25.34 50.84
C THR A 5 -46.56 25.09 49.41
N ALA A 6 -47.08 26.12 48.71
CA ALA A 6 -47.42 26.03 47.30
C ALA A 6 -46.17 26.03 46.41
N GLN A 7 -45.18 26.85 46.78
CA GLN A 7 -43.88 26.90 46.09
C GLN A 7 -43.14 25.57 46.20
N GLU A 8 -43.04 24.98 47.40
CA GLU A 8 -42.40 23.67 47.59
C GLU A 8 -43.08 22.58 46.77
N LYS A 9 -44.42 22.51 46.79
CA LYS A 9 -45.18 21.53 46.00
C LYS A 9 -44.99 21.71 44.50
N PHE A 10 -44.89 22.95 44.02
CA PHE A 10 -44.64 23.25 42.62
C PHE A 10 -43.21 22.86 42.22
N THR A 11 -42.20 23.18 43.04
CA THR A 11 -40.81 22.81 42.78
C THR A 11 -40.64 21.28 42.76
N ASP A 12 -41.24 20.56 43.70
CA ASP A 12 -41.21 19.09 43.73
C ASP A 12 -41.93 18.47 42.53
N ALA A 13 -43.07 19.03 42.12
CA ALA A 13 -43.80 18.55 40.96
C ALA A 13 -43.04 18.85 39.65
N LEU A 14 -42.42 20.03 39.55
CA LEU A 14 -41.63 20.45 38.40
C LEU A 14 -40.41 19.54 38.26
N VAL A 15 -39.62 19.32 39.30
CA VAL A 15 -38.43 18.44 39.25
C VAL A 15 -38.79 17.01 38.87
N LYS A 16 -39.96 16.51 39.30
CA LYS A 16 -40.44 15.15 38.94
C LYS A 16 -40.88 15.01 37.49
N HIS A 17 -41.34 16.08 36.84
CA HIS A 17 -41.86 16.05 35.47
C HIS A 17 -40.95 16.75 34.46
N LEU A 18 -39.86 17.38 34.91
CA LEU A 18 -38.88 18.02 34.04
C LEU A 18 -37.98 16.94 33.43
N GLU A 19 -38.32 16.50 32.22
CA GLU A 19 -37.39 15.72 31.42
C GLU A 19 -36.20 16.60 31.03
N ILE A 20 -34.99 16.17 31.39
CA ILE A 20 -33.72 16.90 31.13
C ILE A 20 -33.56 17.26 29.64
N ALA A 21 -34.13 16.47 28.74
CA ALA A 21 -34.16 16.76 27.30
C ALA A 21 -34.93 18.05 26.95
N GLN A 22 -35.96 18.41 27.71
CA GLN A 22 -36.77 19.61 27.49
C GLN A 22 -36.05 20.90 27.92
N THR A 23 -35.00 20.78 28.74
CA THR A 23 -34.14 21.92 29.10
C THR A 23 -32.99 22.14 28.10
N GLY A 24 -32.99 21.43 26.97
CA GLY A 24 -31.90 21.47 25.99
C GLY A 24 -30.63 20.71 26.43
N LEU A 25 -30.67 19.98 27.54
CA LEU A 25 -29.58 19.16 28.02
C LEU A 25 -29.76 17.73 27.51
N ALA A 26 -28.82 17.25 26.71
CA ALA A 26 -28.84 15.90 26.15
C ALA A 26 -27.59 15.13 26.58
N PHE A 27 -27.78 13.88 27.01
CA PHE A 27 -26.66 12.97 27.24
C PHE A 27 -26.01 12.63 25.91
N ARG A 28 -24.73 12.99 25.75
CA ARG A 28 -23.93 12.62 24.58
C ARG A 28 -22.90 11.58 24.98
N PRO A 29 -22.92 10.37 24.40
CA PRO A 29 -21.92 9.34 24.68
C PRO A 29 -20.61 9.67 23.94
N VAL A 30 -19.87 10.66 24.45
CA VAL A 30 -18.68 11.25 23.81
C VAL A 30 -17.65 10.18 23.41
N LYS A 31 -17.41 9.18 24.26
CA LYS A 31 -16.47 8.08 23.94
C LYS A 31 -16.92 7.26 22.73
N PHE A 32 -18.20 6.91 22.66
CA PHE A 32 -18.74 6.14 21.53
C PHE A 32 -18.74 6.96 20.24
N GLN A 33 -19.13 8.25 20.32
CA GLN A 33 -19.11 9.17 19.19
C GLN A 33 -17.68 9.35 18.65
N ASN A 34 -16.69 9.56 19.53
CA ASN A 34 -15.30 9.71 19.14
C ASN A 34 -14.69 8.42 18.58
N LEU A 35 -15.02 7.24 19.13
CA LEU A 35 -14.56 5.96 18.58
C LEU A 35 -15.17 5.66 17.20
N SER A 36 -16.41 6.09 16.99
CA SER A 36 -17.06 5.97 15.68
C SER A 36 -16.42 6.94 14.68
N ALA A 37 -16.16 8.18 15.11
CA ALA A 37 -15.46 9.18 14.31
C ALA A 37 -13.99 8.80 14.03
N ALA A 38 -13.32 8.05 14.90
CA ALA A 38 -11.93 7.64 14.70
C ALA A 38 -11.71 6.62 13.56
N ARG A 39 -12.76 6.16 12.89
CA ARG A 39 -12.65 5.23 11.74
C ARG A 39 -12.07 5.88 10.47
N GLY A 40 -11.96 7.22 10.44
CA GLY A 40 -11.43 7.97 9.30
C GLY A 40 -12.42 8.13 8.13
N THR A 41 -12.06 8.94 7.14
CA THR A 41 -12.87 9.23 5.94
C THR A 41 -12.54 8.34 4.74
N THR A 42 -11.31 7.84 4.64
CA THR A 42 -10.83 7.06 3.50
C THR A 42 -10.20 5.74 3.97
N ASP A 43 -10.65 4.63 3.40
CA ASP A 43 -10.10 3.31 3.73
C ASP A 43 -8.85 2.98 2.88
N PHE A 44 -7.67 3.19 3.45
CA PHE A 44 -6.39 2.79 2.82
C PHE A 44 -6.01 1.33 3.10
N SER A 45 -6.83 0.57 3.84
CA SER A 45 -6.47 -0.78 4.29
C SER A 45 -6.15 -1.70 3.11
N GLY A 46 -6.93 -1.65 2.04
CA GLY A 46 -6.69 -2.46 0.84
C GLY A 46 -5.32 -2.20 0.19
N LEU A 47 -4.93 -0.92 0.12
CA LEU A 47 -3.62 -0.53 -0.43
C LEU A 47 -2.48 -1.01 0.48
N PHE A 48 -2.63 -0.85 1.80
CA PHE A 48 -1.65 -1.35 2.78
C PHE A 48 -1.53 -2.88 2.74
N PHE A 49 -2.65 -3.62 2.62
CA PHE A 49 -2.63 -5.07 2.46
C PHE A 49 -1.91 -5.48 1.18
N GLY A 50 -2.21 -4.82 0.06
CA GLY A 50 -1.56 -5.09 -1.23
C GLY A 50 -0.04 -4.88 -1.19
N PHE A 51 0.44 -3.76 -0.64
CA PHE A 51 1.89 -3.52 -0.49
C PHE A 51 2.54 -4.46 0.51
N SER A 52 1.88 -4.72 1.64
CA SER A 52 2.38 -5.65 2.66
C SER A 52 2.53 -7.06 2.12
N PHE A 53 1.63 -7.52 1.24
CA PHE A 53 1.73 -8.81 0.59
C PHE A 53 3.06 -8.98 -0.18
N PHE A 54 3.47 -7.99 -0.96
CA PHE A 54 4.74 -8.04 -1.70
C PHE A 54 5.96 -8.02 -0.76
N LEU A 55 5.90 -7.25 0.32
CA LEU A 55 6.98 -7.23 1.33
C LEU A 55 7.08 -8.56 2.08
N ILE A 56 5.96 -9.15 2.49
CA ILE A 56 5.91 -10.45 3.15
C ILE A 56 6.37 -11.56 2.19
N LEU A 57 5.96 -11.52 0.92
CA LEU A 57 6.41 -12.45 -0.12
C LEU A 57 7.93 -12.35 -0.32
N SER A 58 8.46 -11.13 -0.40
CA SER A 58 9.89 -10.85 -0.50
C SER A 58 10.67 -11.43 0.69
N ALA A 59 10.20 -11.15 1.91
CA ALA A 59 10.79 -11.69 3.14
C ALA A 59 10.76 -13.22 3.15
N THR A 60 9.63 -13.81 2.75
CA THR A 60 9.44 -15.27 2.64
C THR A 60 10.43 -15.90 1.67
N ILE A 61 10.63 -15.30 0.48
CA ILE A 61 11.62 -15.74 -0.50
C ILE A 61 13.03 -15.70 0.10
N LEU A 62 13.39 -14.60 0.77
CA LEU A 62 14.70 -14.42 1.40
C LEU A 62 14.94 -15.44 2.51
N ILE A 63 13.96 -15.65 3.40
CA ILE A 63 14.02 -16.65 4.47
C ILE A 63 14.21 -18.04 3.86
N GLY A 64 13.42 -18.40 2.85
CA GLY A 64 13.55 -19.69 2.16
C GLY A 64 14.94 -19.90 1.57
N LEU A 65 15.53 -18.87 0.94
CA LEU A 65 16.89 -18.89 0.42
C LEU A 65 17.95 -19.06 1.53
N LEU A 66 17.84 -18.29 2.62
CA LEU A 66 18.80 -18.33 3.72
C LEU A 66 18.76 -19.67 4.45
N PHE A 67 17.57 -20.20 4.72
CA PHE A 67 17.43 -21.53 5.32
C PHE A 67 17.97 -22.62 4.40
N ARG A 68 17.66 -22.56 3.11
CA ARG A 68 18.21 -23.50 2.12
C ARG A 68 19.74 -23.47 2.12
N LEU A 69 20.34 -22.29 2.04
CA LEU A 69 21.80 -22.12 2.07
C LEU A 69 22.39 -22.60 3.41
N GLY A 70 21.70 -22.35 4.52
CA GLY A 70 22.09 -22.83 5.85
C GLY A 70 22.13 -24.35 5.93
N ILE A 71 21.15 -25.03 5.34
CA ILE A 71 21.10 -26.50 5.31
C ILE A 71 22.14 -27.06 4.34
N GLU A 72 22.34 -26.44 3.18
CA GLU A 72 23.40 -26.82 2.23
C GLU A 72 24.79 -26.76 2.90
N ARG A 73 25.06 -25.73 3.70
CA ARG A 73 26.32 -25.63 4.49
C ARG A 73 26.44 -26.69 5.58
N ARG A 74 25.33 -27.26 6.05
CA ARG A 74 25.27 -28.30 7.08
C ARG A 74 24.98 -29.69 6.50
N ALA A 75 25.10 -29.87 5.18
CA ALA A 75 24.77 -31.12 4.49
C ALA A 75 25.55 -32.33 5.03
N SER A 76 26.80 -32.14 5.47
CA SER A 76 27.61 -33.19 6.09
C SER A 76 27.01 -33.72 7.40
N GLN A 77 26.42 -32.85 8.22
CA GLN A 77 25.73 -33.23 9.46
C GLN A 77 24.47 -34.06 9.16
N VAL A 78 23.73 -33.68 8.12
CA VAL A 78 22.58 -34.46 7.62
C VAL A 78 23.03 -35.85 7.16
N GLY A 79 24.15 -35.95 6.44
CA GLY A 79 24.74 -37.22 6.01
C GLY A 79 25.17 -38.11 7.17
N LEU A 80 25.75 -37.53 8.22
CA LEU A 80 26.15 -38.25 9.43
C LEU A 80 24.95 -38.78 10.23
N LEU A 81 23.92 -37.95 10.43
CA LEU A 81 22.72 -38.38 11.15
C LEU A 81 22.01 -39.53 10.42
N THR A 82 21.92 -39.44 9.10
CA THR A 82 21.31 -40.49 8.29
C THR A 82 22.13 -41.77 8.24
N SER A 83 23.47 -41.70 8.33
CA SER A 83 24.33 -42.90 8.40
C SER A 83 24.22 -43.65 9.73
N ILE A 84 23.92 -42.95 10.83
CA ILE A 84 23.67 -43.54 12.16
C ILE A 84 22.26 -44.15 12.27
N GLY A 85 21.39 -43.96 11.26
CA GLY A 85 20.06 -44.57 11.18
C GLY A 85 18.89 -43.61 11.43
N TYR A 86 19.12 -42.29 11.54
CA TYR A 86 18.01 -41.33 11.60
C TYR A 86 17.26 -41.29 10.27
N THR A 87 15.93 -41.32 10.35
CA THR A 87 15.07 -41.13 9.18
C THR A 87 15.09 -39.67 8.71
N SER A 88 14.86 -39.43 7.41
CA SER A 88 14.77 -38.06 6.87
C SER A 88 13.67 -37.22 7.53
N GLY A 89 12.62 -37.86 8.08
CA GLY A 89 11.57 -37.18 8.84
C GLY A 89 12.05 -36.68 10.20
N GLN A 90 12.85 -37.49 10.92
CA GLN A 90 13.44 -37.10 12.20
C GLN A 90 14.44 -35.95 12.03
N VAL A 91 15.31 -36.03 11.02
CA VAL A 91 16.26 -34.95 10.72
C VAL A 91 15.53 -33.66 10.34
N ARG A 92 14.47 -33.75 9.52
CA ARG A 92 13.64 -32.58 9.19
C ARG A 92 12.99 -31.96 10.42
N ASN A 93 12.41 -32.77 11.32
CA ASN A 93 11.81 -32.27 12.55
C ASN A 93 12.85 -31.60 13.46
N LEU A 94 14.08 -32.10 13.51
CA LEU A 94 15.16 -31.46 14.26
C LEU A 94 15.46 -30.05 13.74
N PHE A 95 15.61 -29.88 12.42
CA PHE A 95 15.81 -28.56 11.82
C PHE A 95 14.59 -27.65 11.93
N LEU A 96 13.36 -28.21 11.91
CA LEU A 96 12.14 -27.45 12.17
C LEU A 96 12.08 -26.93 13.60
N LEU A 97 12.55 -27.72 14.59
CA LEU A 97 12.62 -27.29 15.98
C LEU A 97 13.68 -26.20 16.18
N GLU A 98 14.88 -26.37 15.63
CA GLU A 98 15.93 -25.34 15.65
C GLU A 98 15.42 -24.04 15.00
N GLY A 99 14.85 -24.16 13.79
CA GLY A 99 14.24 -23.03 13.08
C GLY A 99 13.09 -22.42 13.87
N GLY A 100 12.26 -23.22 14.53
CA GLY A 100 11.13 -22.75 15.33
C GLY A 100 11.56 -21.88 16.50
N ILE A 101 12.66 -22.23 17.20
CA ILE A 101 13.23 -21.39 18.25
C ILE A 101 13.67 -20.04 17.69
N VAL A 102 14.37 -20.05 16.55
CA VAL A 102 14.83 -18.82 15.87
C VAL A 102 13.63 -17.95 15.44
N VAL A 103 12.57 -18.56 14.91
CA VAL A 103 11.34 -17.86 14.50
C VAL A 103 10.63 -17.24 15.69
N LEU A 104 10.52 -17.94 16.83
CA LEU A 104 9.87 -17.41 18.03
C LEU A 104 10.66 -16.24 18.61
N VAL A 105 11.98 -16.38 18.77
CA VAL A 105 12.83 -15.30 19.28
C VAL A 105 12.84 -14.11 18.31
N GLY A 106 12.99 -14.37 17.02
CA GLY A 106 12.95 -13.34 15.99
C GLY A 106 11.60 -12.61 15.91
N GLY A 107 10.49 -13.34 16.06
CA GLY A 107 9.15 -12.76 16.12
C GLY A 107 8.94 -11.88 17.35
N LEU A 108 9.42 -12.29 18.52
CA LEU A 108 9.34 -11.48 19.75
C LEU A 108 10.15 -10.18 19.62
N LEU A 109 11.38 -10.27 19.10
CA LEU A 109 12.21 -9.11 18.80
C LEU A 109 11.56 -8.22 17.73
N GLY A 110 10.92 -8.82 16.72
CA GLY A 110 10.20 -8.12 15.67
C GLY A 110 8.99 -7.36 16.21
N VAL A 111 8.24 -7.92 17.15
CA VAL A 111 7.14 -7.25 17.85
C VAL A 111 7.64 -6.04 18.64
N ALA A 112 8.73 -6.20 19.40
CA ALA A 112 9.32 -5.09 20.13
C ALA A 112 9.81 -3.98 19.19
N ALA A 113 10.46 -4.35 18.08
CA ALA A 113 10.91 -3.41 17.06
C ALA A 113 9.73 -2.71 16.35
N ALA A 114 8.63 -3.42 16.09
CA ALA A 114 7.43 -2.85 15.47
C ALA A 114 6.76 -1.80 16.36
N VAL A 115 6.68 -2.06 17.67
CA VAL A 115 6.18 -1.08 18.64
C VAL A 115 7.09 0.15 18.69
N GLY A 116 8.41 -0.05 18.82
CA GLY A 116 9.38 1.06 18.81
C GLY A 116 9.36 1.86 17.51
N TYR A 117 9.17 1.19 16.37
CA TYR A 117 9.01 1.86 15.07
C TYR A 117 7.71 2.68 15.01
N ALA A 118 6.59 2.16 15.52
CA ALA A 118 5.33 2.90 15.56
C ALA A 118 5.44 4.16 16.43
N GLU A 119 6.08 4.06 17.60
CA GLU A 119 6.38 5.22 18.46
C GLU A 119 7.27 6.23 17.77
N LEU A 120 8.36 5.79 17.13
CA LEU A 120 9.25 6.66 16.38
C LEU A 120 8.52 7.35 15.23
N MET A 121 7.70 6.63 14.48
CA MET A 121 6.92 7.18 13.37
C MET A 121 5.98 8.27 13.87
N VAL A 122 5.21 8.01 14.93
CA VAL A 122 4.31 9.00 15.53
C VAL A 122 5.08 10.20 16.10
N TYR A 123 6.25 9.98 16.69
CA TYR A 123 7.12 11.06 17.15
C TYR A 123 7.59 11.96 16.00
N LEU A 124 8.02 11.39 14.87
CA LEU A 124 8.43 12.15 13.68
C LEU A 124 7.26 12.95 13.09
N LEU A 125 6.07 12.34 13.07
CA LEU A 125 4.82 12.95 12.64
C LEU A 125 4.44 14.16 13.53
N LYS A 126 4.66 14.08 14.84
CA LYS A 126 4.44 15.18 15.80
C LYS A 126 5.46 16.31 15.74
N THR A 127 6.64 16.09 15.19
CA THR A 127 7.78 17.02 15.30
C THR A 127 8.17 17.58 13.94
N LEU A 128 8.70 16.73 13.07
CA LEU A 128 9.26 17.11 11.79
C LEU A 128 8.18 17.26 10.71
N TRP A 129 7.11 16.46 10.78
CA TRP A 129 6.11 16.37 9.71
C TRP A 129 4.74 16.93 10.12
N VAL A 130 4.68 17.83 11.10
CA VAL A 130 3.42 18.43 11.59
C VAL A 130 2.62 19.08 10.46
N GLY A 131 3.32 19.71 9.51
CA GLY A 131 2.69 20.34 8.34
C GLY A 131 1.91 19.36 7.44
N ALA A 132 2.20 18.06 7.51
CA ALA A 132 1.54 17.05 6.68
C ALA A 132 0.23 16.50 7.30
N ILE A 133 0.02 16.65 8.62
CA ILE A 133 -1.07 15.97 9.36
C ILE A 133 -1.95 16.96 10.09
N GLY A 134 -1.48 18.20 10.28
CA GLY A 134 -2.27 19.28 10.87
C GLY A 134 -2.57 19.13 12.38
N THR A 135 -2.04 18.12 13.06
CA THR A 135 -2.25 17.90 14.50
C THR A 135 -1.02 17.32 15.20
N ARG A 136 -0.89 17.61 16.50
CA ARG A 136 0.11 17.03 17.41
C ARG A 136 -0.49 16.03 18.41
N PHE A 137 -1.82 15.94 18.48
CA PHE A 137 -2.57 15.10 19.42
C PHE A 137 -2.74 13.67 18.88
N LEU A 138 -1.63 12.98 18.60
CA LEU A 138 -1.65 11.65 18.01
C LEU A 138 -0.88 10.66 18.88
N ASP A 139 -1.55 9.80 19.64
CA ASP A 139 -0.85 8.85 20.52
C ASP A 139 -0.90 7.43 19.98
N VAL A 140 0.18 6.68 20.21
CA VAL A 140 0.25 5.28 19.81
C VAL A 140 -0.64 4.48 20.75
N TYR A 141 -1.67 3.85 20.19
CA TYR A 141 -2.53 2.93 20.91
C TYR A 141 -2.22 1.49 20.48
N ILE A 142 -1.61 0.71 21.38
CA ILE A 142 -1.24 -0.68 21.12
C ILE A 142 -2.42 -1.56 21.48
N GLN A 143 -3.02 -2.22 20.49
CA GLN A 143 -4.04 -3.23 20.71
C GLN A 143 -3.37 -4.62 20.86
N PRO A 144 -3.40 -5.25 22.05
CA PRO A 144 -2.68 -6.51 22.29
C PRO A 144 -3.13 -7.65 21.37
N VAL A 145 -4.43 -7.69 21.04
CA VAL A 145 -5.01 -8.68 20.13
C VAL A 145 -4.39 -8.59 18.74
N SER A 146 -4.20 -7.37 18.21
CA SER A 146 -3.59 -7.14 16.90
C SER A 146 -2.11 -7.55 16.88
N LEU A 147 -1.40 -7.30 17.99
CA LEU A 147 0.00 -7.67 18.16
C LEU A 147 0.18 -9.20 18.22
N LEU A 148 -0.68 -9.89 18.99
CA LEU A 148 -0.68 -11.35 19.10
C LEU A 148 -1.08 -12.01 17.77
N ALA A 149 -2.08 -11.47 17.07
CA ALA A 149 -2.48 -11.96 15.76
C ALA A 149 -1.35 -11.79 14.73
N GLY A 150 -0.71 -10.62 14.68
CA GLY A 150 0.43 -10.35 13.81
C GLY A 150 1.61 -11.27 14.10
N PHE A 151 1.96 -11.46 15.38
CA PHE A 151 2.98 -12.41 15.81
C PHE A 151 2.62 -13.84 15.37
N GLY A 152 1.41 -14.32 15.65
CA GLY A 152 0.96 -15.66 15.28
C GLY A 152 1.01 -15.91 13.76
N ILE A 153 0.50 -14.96 12.96
CA ILE A 153 0.53 -15.05 11.50
C ILE A 153 1.98 -15.07 10.99
N SER A 154 2.86 -14.21 11.51
CA SER A 154 4.26 -14.15 11.09
C SER A 154 5.01 -15.46 11.40
N VAL A 155 4.77 -16.04 12.57
CA VAL A 155 5.33 -17.34 12.99
C VAL A 155 4.83 -18.44 12.06
N LEU A 156 3.53 -18.50 11.78
CA LEU A 156 2.95 -19.50 10.88
C LEU A 156 3.51 -19.41 9.45
N ILE A 157 3.58 -18.20 8.88
CA ILE A 157 4.13 -17.99 7.53
C ILE A 157 5.61 -18.39 7.49
N THR A 158 6.38 -18.00 8.50
CA THR A 158 7.82 -18.29 8.54
C THR A 158 8.09 -19.77 8.75
N LEU A 159 7.39 -20.43 9.67
CA LEU A 159 7.48 -21.89 9.85
C LEU A 159 7.05 -22.64 8.59
N GLY A 160 5.97 -22.19 7.93
CA GLY A 160 5.52 -22.75 6.65
C GLY A 160 6.58 -22.62 5.56
N THR A 161 7.29 -21.48 5.52
CA THR A 161 8.40 -21.22 4.61
C THR A 161 9.59 -22.14 4.88
N VAL A 162 10.00 -22.26 6.15
CA VAL A 162 11.09 -23.16 6.57
C VAL A 162 10.74 -24.60 6.25
N TRP A 163 9.51 -25.03 6.54
CA TRP A 163 9.01 -26.35 6.20
C TRP A 163 9.00 -26.61 4.68
N TRP A 164 8.56 -25.64 3.89
CA TRP A 164 8.58 -25.73 2.43
C TRP A 164 10.00 -25.78 1.86
N ALA A 165 10.92 -24.99 2.40
CA ALA A 165 12.34 -25.03 2.05
C ALA A 165 12.96 -26.40 2.39
N LEU A 166 12.64 -26.95 3.57
CA LEU A 166 13.09 -28.26 4.01
C LEU A 166 12.50 -29.40 3.18
N ARG A 167 11.23 -29.29 2.77
CA ARG A 167 10.57 -30.32 1.94
C ARG A 167 11.14 -30.37 0.52
N GLN A 168 11.67 -29.26 0.01
CA GLN A 168 12.29 -29.18 -1.31
C GLN A 168 13.67 -29.81 -1.38
N LEU A 169 14.34 -30.02 -0.25
CA LEU A 169 15.52 -30.89 -0.16
C LEU A 169 15.07 -32.34 -0.35
N LYS A 170 14.82 -32.72 -1.60
CA LYS A 170 14.54 -34.10 -2.01
C LYS A 170 15.71 -34.98 -1.60
N LYS A 171 15.39 -36.19 -1.10
CA LYS A 171 16.31 -37.27 -0.69
C LYS A 171 17.57 -37.31 -1.56
N PRO A 172 18.68 -36.65 -1.19
CA PRO A 172 19.93 -36.87 -1.88
C PRO A 172 20.42 -38.24 -1.43
N SER A 173 21.10 -38.98 -2.31
CA SER A 173 21.69 -40.24 -1.87
C SER A 173 22.70 -39.93 -0.76
N THR A 174 22.86 -40.82 0.22
CA THR A 174 23.80 -40.62 1.33
C THR A 174 25.23 -40.35 0.82
N ARG A 175 25.56 -40.89 -0.37
CA ARG A 175 26.82 -40.64 -1.09
C ARG A 175 26.93 -39.20 -1.63
N ASP A 176 25.84 -38.63 -2.13
CA ASP A 176 25.82 -37.25 -2.66
C ASP A 176 25.91 -36.22 -1.53
N LEU A 177 25.28 -36.51 -0.38
CA LEU A 177 25.44 -35.70 0.84
C LEU A 177 26.88 -35.72 1.37
N LEU A 178 27.55 -36.87 1.31
CA LEU A 178 28.95 -37.03 1.75
C LEU A 178 29.96 -36.43 0.78
N SER A 179 29.65 -36.36 -0.52
CA SER A 179 30.49 -35.71 -1.54
C SER A 179 30.26 -34.19 -1.65
N GLY A 180 29.30 -33.63 -0.91
CA GLY A 180 28.95 -32.21 -0.94
C GLY A 180 28.13 -31.80 -2.16
N VAL A 181 27.63 -32.76 -2.95
CA VAL A 181 26.78 -32.51 -4.13
C VAL A 181 25.32 -32.57 -3.70
N VAL A 182 24.73 -31.41 -3.42
CA VAL A 182 23.32 -31.31 -2.96
C VAL A 182 22.33 -31.33 -4.14
N GLU A 183 22.78 -31.00 -5.36
CA GLU A 183 21.94 -31.04 -6.55
C GLU A 183 21.98 -32.42 -7.22
N THR A 184 20.88 -33.17 -7.09
CA THR A 184 20.60 -34.29 -7.99
C THR A 184 20.55 -33.75 -9.41
N ALA A 185 21.40 -34.25 -10.31
CA ALA A 185 21.32 -33.92 -11.73
C ALA A 185 19.91 -34.30 -12.24
N ASP A 186 19.06 -33.29 -12.46
CA ASP A 186 17.75 -33.52 -13.07
C ASP A 186 17.97 -34.15 -14.45
N THR A 187 17.16 -35.14 -14.82
CA THR A 187 17.21 -35.70 -16.17
C THR A 187 16.93 -34.61 -17.20
N PRO A 188 17.60 -34.63 -18.37
CA PRO A 188 17.43 -33.61 -19.41
C PRO A 188 15.96 -33.44 -19.85
N GLU A 189 15.16 -34.50 -19.79
CA GLU A 189 13.72 -34.46 -20.03
C GLU A 189 12.94 -33.61 -19.00
N LYS A 190 13.26 -33.72 -17.71
CA LYS A 190 12.62 -32.92 -16.64
C LYS A 190 12.99 -31.45 -16.74
N LEU A 191 14.24 -31.15 -17.11
CA LEU A 191 14.71 -29.79 -17.36
C LEU A 191 13.97 -29.17 -18.56
N ALA A 192 13.81 -29.91 -19.65
CA ALA A 192 13.05 -29.46 -20.82
C ALA A 192 11.56 -29.24 -20.51
N GLN A 193 10.93 -30.14 -19.74
CA GLN A 193 9.55 -29.97 -19.29
C GLN A 193 9.36 -28.73 -18.39
N ARG A 194 10.29 -28.50 -17.45
CA ARG A 194 10.30 -27.30 -16.61
C ARG A 194 10.49 -26.02 -17.41
N GLY A 195 11.33 -26.05 -18.45
CA GLY A 195 11.49 -24.95 -19.40
C GLY A 195 10.19 -24.64 -20.15
N LYS A 196 9.52 -25.67 -20.69
CA LYS A 196 8.22 -25.51 -21.36
C LYS A 196 7.13 -24.96 -20.43
N LEU A 197 7.09 -25.42 -19.18
CA LEU A 197 6.14 -24.92 -18.18
C LEU A 197 6.42 -23.44 -17.83
N ALA A 198 7.68 -23.07 -17.63
CA ALA A 198 8.10 -21.69 -17.36
C ALA A 198 7.75 -20.74 -18.54
N TRP A 199 7.93 -21.21 -19.77
CA TRP A 199 7.51 -20.46 -20.95
C TRP A 199 5.99 -20.29 -21.04
N LYS A 200 5.23 -21.38 -20.85
CA LYS A 200 3.75 -21.34 -20.87
C LYS A 200 3.19 -20.42 -19.79
N THR A 201 3.70 -20.52 -18.56
CA THR A 201 3.30 -19.64 -17.45
C THR A 201 3.63 -18.18 -17.74
N SER A 202 4.81 -17.91 -18.31
CA SER A 202 5.16 -16.56 -18.77
C SER A 202 4.19 -16.01 -19.81
N LEU A 203 3.81 -16.82 -20.81
CA LEU A 203 2.86 -16.39 -21.84
C LEU A 203 1.46 -16.17 -21.29
N ILE A 204 0.96 -17.06 -20.41
CA ILE A 204 -0.37 -16.94 -19.81
C ILE A 204 -0.45 -15.72 -18.90
N CYS A 205 0.49 -15.57 -17.97
CA CYS A 205 0.52 -14.43 -17.05
C CYS A 205 0.79 -13.11 -17.78
N GLY A 206 1.69 -13.11 -18.76
CA GLY A 206 1.97 -11.94 -19.60
C GLY A 206 0.75 -11.54 -20.44
N GLY A 207 0.10 -12.50 -21.10
CA GLY A 207 -1.13 -12.27 -21.85
C GLY A 207 -2.26 -11.75 -20.98
N LEU A 208 -2.49 -12.35 -19.80
CA LEU A 208 -3.48 -11.89 -18.84
C LEU A 208 -3.20 -10.45 -18.38
N SER A 209 -1.94 -10.13 -18.05
CA SER A 209 -1.57 -8.77 -17.65
C SER A 209 -1.81 -7.74 -18.76
N LEU A 210 -1.52 -8.10 -20.02
CA LEU A 210 -1.73 -7.23 -21.18
C LEU A 210 -3.23 -7.00 -21.43
N VAL A 211 -4.05 -8.04 -21.32
CA VAL A 211 -5.51 -7.92 -21.49
C VAL A 211 -6.11 -6.99 -20.42
N ILE A 212 -5.72 -7.15 -19.15
CA ILE A 212 -6.21 -6.29 -18.07
C ILE A 212 -5.71 -4.85 -18.23
N LEU A 213 -4.45 -4.66 -18.64
CA LEU A 213 -3.89 -3.34 -18.92
C LEU A 213 -4.66 -2.64 -20.06
N ILE A 214 -4.94 -3.35 -21.16
CA ILE A 214 -5.73 -2.82 -22.27
C ILE A 214 -7.15 -2.49 -21.81
N ALA A 215 -7.78 -3.35 -21.02
CA ALA A 215 -9.11 -3.08 -20.46
C ALA A 215 -9.12 -1.84 -19.56
N ALA A 216 -8.05 -1.61 -18.77
CA ALA A 216 -7.88 -0.41 -17.96
C ALA A 216 -7.76 0.85 -18.83
N LEU A 217 -6.93 0.81 -19.88
CA LEU A 217 -6.71 1.94 -20.80
C LEU A 217 -7.95 2.27 -21.63
N LEU A 218 -8.77 1.26 -21.94
CA LEU A 218 -10.05 1.43 -22.64
C LEU A 218 -11.20 1.87 -21.72
N GLY A 219 -10.96 2.05 -20.41
CA GLY A 219 -11.99 2.43 -19.46
C GLY A 219 -13.06 1.36 -19.22
N LEU A 220 -12.75 0.09 -19.52
CA LEU A 220 -13.67 -1.04 -19.33
C LEU A 220 -13.72 -1.53 -17.87
N ILE A 221 -12.80 -1.06 -17.02
CA ILE A 221 -12.78 -1.39 -15.60
C ILE A 221 -13.83 -0.53 -14.89
N PRO A 222 -14.79 -1.13 -14.16
CA PRO A 222 -15.80 -0.37 -13.43
C PRO A 222 -15.16 0.61 -12.45
N ALA A 223 -15.68 1.83 -12.39
CA ALA A 223 -15.33 2.81 -11.35
C ALA A 223 -15.95 2.47 -9.98
N SER A 224 -16.74 1.39 -9.90
CA SER A 224 -17.37 0.96 -8.66
C SER A 224 -16.36 0.34 -7.68
N GLU A 225 -16.77 0.29 -6.41
CA GLU A 225 -16.07 -0.49 -5.41
C GLU A 225 -16.20 -1.99 -5.72
N ALA A 226 -15.10 -2.72 -5.58
CA ALA A 226 -15.05 -4.17 -5.74
C ALA A 226 -15.55 -4.88 -4.48
N PHE A 227 -14.83 -4.69 -3.37
CA PHE A 227 -15.18 -5.23 -2.04
C PHE A 227 -14.36 -4.52 -0.96
N MET A 228 -14.92 -4.39 0.25
CA MET A 228 -14.20 -3.87 1.43
C MET A 228 -13.52 -2.51 1.18
N GLY A 229 -14.19 -1.57 0.49
CA GLY A 229 -13.64 -0.23 0.21
C GLY A 229 -12.54 -0.17 -0.85
N ILE A 230 -12.23 -1.28 -1.55
CA ILE A 230 -11.20 -1.34 -2.60
C ILE A 230 -11.86 -1.13 -3.97
N SER A 231 -11.35 -0.18 -4.77
CA SER A 231 -11.80 0.01 -6.15
C SER A 231 -11.28 -1.08 -7.08
N TRP A 232 -12.02 -1.39 -8.15
CA TRP A 232 -11.57 -2.34 -9.18
C TRP A 232 -10.24 -1.92 -9.83
N ALA A 233 -9.97 -0.62 -9.93
CA ALA A 233 -8.70 -0.10 -10.42
C ALA A 233 -7.51 -0.53 -9.55
N VAL A 234 -7.65 -0.47 -8.22
CA VAL A 234 -6.60 -0.91 -7.28
C VAL A 234 -6.41 -2.43 -7.35
N VAL A 235 -7.51 -3.19 -7.44
CA VAL A 235 -7.44 -4.65 -7.62
C VAL A 235 -6.72 -5.00 -8.93
N ALA A 236 -7.09 -4.37 -10.04
CA ALA A 236 -6.47 -4.57 -11.34
C ALA A 236 -4.98 -4.20 -11.32
N PHE A 237 -4.60 -3.10 -10.66
CA PHE A 237 -3.22 -2.69 -10.47
C PHE A 237 -2.37 -3.80 -9.82
N PHE A 238 -2.83 -4.37 -8.70
CA PHE A 238 -2.11 -5.44 -8.02
C PHE A 238 -2.09 -6.76 -8.80
N ILE A 239 -3.20 -7.13 -9.47
CA ILE A 239 -3.26 -8.34 -10.31
C ILE A 239 -2.29 -8.23 -11.48
N VAL A 240 -2.29 -7.08 -12.19
CA VAL A 240 -1.35 -6.83 -13.28
C VAL A 240 0.09 -6.86 -12.78
N GLY A 241 0.38 -6.23 -11.65
CA GLY A 241 1.70 -6.25 -11.03
C GLY A 241 2.18 -7.68 -10.70
N MET A 242 1.33 -8.48 -10.05
CA MET A 242 1.65 -9.89 -9.73
C MET A 242 1.82 -10.74 -10.98
N ALA A 243 0.95 -10.56 -11.99
CA ALA A 243 1.00 -11.30 -13.24
C ALA A 243 2.27 -10.94 -14.05
N MET A 244 2.64 -9.66 -14.15
CA MET A 244 3.88 -9.22 -14.80
C MET A 244 5.12 -9.70 -14.05
N LEU A 245 5.12 -9.67 -12.71
CA LEU A 245 6.21 -10.20 -11.91
C LEU A 245 6.37 -11.72 -12.14
N THR A 246 5.27 -12.47 -12.09
CA THR A 246 5.28 -13.91 -12.35
C THR A 246 5.73 -14.22 -13.78
N ALA A 247 5.27 -13.44 -14.75
CA ALA A 247 5.65 -13.59 -16.15
C ALA A 247 7.16 -13.33 -16.35
N SER A 248 7.67 -12.21 -15.84
CA SER A 248 9.09 -11.86 -15.96
C SER A 248 10.02 -12.85 -15.25
N LEU A 249 9.66 -13.35 -14.07
CA LEU A 249 10.43 -14.37 -13.37
C LEU A 249 10.39 -15.73 -14.09
N SER A 250 9.23 -16.10 -14.65
CA SER A 250 9.08 -17.35 -15.40
C SER A 250 9.83 -17.28 -16.74
N PHE A 251 9.81 -16.12 -17.41
CA PHE A 251 10.62 -15.84 -18.59
C PHE A 251 12.11 -15.92 -18.29
N LEU A 252 12.57 -15.28 -17.21
CA LEU A 252 13.96 -15.37 -16.77
C LEU A 252 14.36 -16.82 -16.45
N ALA A 253 13.48 -17.54 -15.76
CA ALA A 253 13.70 -18.95 -15.45
C ALA A 253 13.82 -19.78 -16.75
N TRP A 254 12.96 -19.53 -17.74
CA TRP A 254 13.07 -20.16 -19.07
C TRP A 254 14.41 -19.81 -19.74
N LEU A 255 14.76 -18.53 -19.82
CA LEU A 255 16.00 -18.04 -20.43
C LEU A 255 17.25 -18.71 -19.84
N LEU A 256 17.33 -18.79 -18.50
CA LEU A 256 18.42 -19.45 -17.79
C LEU A 256 18.42 -20.98 -17.99
N GLY A 257 17.27 -21.58 -18.33
CA GLY A 257 17.13 -23.01 -18.59
C GLY A 257 17.35 -23.42 -20.05
N SER A 258 17.49 -22.48 -20.98
CA SER A 258 17.57 -22.76 -22.42
C SER A 258 18.99 -23.06 -22.91
N ASP A 259 20.04 -22.59 -22.22
CA ASP A 259 21.42 -22.62 -22.72
C ASP A 259 22.23 -23.82 -22.17
N HIS A 260 21.98 -25.02 -22.71
CA HIS A 260 22.65 -26.26 -22.26
C HIS A 260 23.65 -26.86 -23.26
N GLY A 261 23.70 -26.39 -24.51
CA GLY A 261 24.31 -27.17 -25.61
C GLY A 261 25.60 -26.64 -26.23
N PHE A 262 25.91 -25.34 -26.15
CA PHE A 262 26.99 -24.76 -26.96
C PHE A 262 28.13 -24.21 -26.10
N ALA A 263 29.37 -24.42 -26.52
CA ALA A 263 30.53 -23.74 -25.94
C ALA A 263 30.34 -22.22 -26.06
N VAL A 264 30.70 -21.46 -25.01
CA VAL A 264 30.67 -20.00 -25.06
C VAL A 264 31.74 -19.57 -26.06
N LYS A 265 31.33 -19.33 -27.30
CA LYS A 265 32.16 -18.75 -28.36
C LYS A 265 31.89 -17.25 -28.40
N GLY A 266 32.95 -16.45 -28.45
CA GLY A 266 32.90 -15.00 -28.58
C GLY A 266 34.03 -14.29 -27.83
N SER A 267 34.30 -13.05 -28.19
CA SER A 267 35.24 -12.13 -27.51
C SER A 267 34.56 -10.78 -27.26
N GLY A 268 35.13 -9.97 -26.35
CA GLY A 268 34.60 -8.65 -26.00
C GLY A 268 33.39 -8.66 -25.05
N LEU A 269 32.66 -7.55 -25.00
CA LEU A 269 31.56 -7.31 -24.05
C LEU A 269 30.47 -8.40 -24.14
N MET A 270 30.12 -8.81 -25.36
CA MET A 270 29.10 -9.83 -25.61
C MET A 270 29.49 -11.23 -25.11
N GLY A 271 30.80 -11.54 -25.11
CA GLY A 271 31.32 -12.77 -24.52
C GLY A 271 31.21 -12.76 -22.99
N THR A 272 31.55 -11.63 -22.36
CA THR A 272 31.46 -11.47 -20.90
C THR A 272 30.03 -11.48 -20.37
N THR A 273 29.08 -10.86 -21.07
CA THR A 273 27.66 -10.90 -20.70
C THR A 273 27.10 -12.31 -20.82
N ARG A 274 27.44 -13.04 -21.90
CA ARG A 274 27.04 -14.44 -22.06
C ARG A 274 27.65 -15.36 -21.01
N LEU A 275 28.91 -15.14 -20.64
CA LEU A 275 29.56 -15.84 -19.54
C LEU A 275 28.86 -15.55 -18.19
N GLY A 276 28.49 -14.28 -17.95
CA GLY A 276 27.72 -13.85 -16.79
C GLY A 276 26.34 -14.51 -16.69
N LEU A 277 25.58 -14.52 -17.79
CA LEU A 277 24.27 -15.20 -17.84
C LEU A 277 24.41 -16.70 -17.58
N ARG A 278 25.44 -17.35 -18.14
CA ARG A 278 25.69 -18.77 -17.90
C ARG A 278 26.11 -19.07 -16.46
N ASN A 279 26.84 -18.15 -15.83
CA ASN A 279 27.13 -18.26 -14.40
C ASN A 279 25.86 -18.12 -13.55
N ALA A 280 24.94 -17.24 -13.93
CA ALA A 280 23.63 -17.12 -13.28
C ALA A 280 22.75 -18.36 -13.48
N ALA A 281 22.89 -19.04 -14.63
CA ALA A 281 22.15 -20.26 -14.94
C ALA A 281 22.59 -21.48 -14.12
N ARG A 282 23.85 -21.51 -13.62
CA ARG A 282 24.37 -22.62 -12.79
C ARG A 282 23.50 -22.90 -11.58
N ASN A 283 23.07 -21.86 -10.87
CA ASN A 283 22.17 -21.97 -9.73
C ASN A 283 20.85 -21.27 -10.03
N ARG A 284 20.12 -21.74 -11.06
CA ARG A 284 18.88 -21.11 -11.58
C ARG A 284 17.92 -20.67 -10.49
N MET A 285 17.63 -21.54 -9.52
CA MET A 285 16.67 -21.23 -8.45
C MET A 285 17.15 -20.07 -7.58
N ARG A 286 18.44 -20.06 -7.19
CA ARG A 286 19.02 -18.98 -6.39
C ARG A 286 19.01 -17.65 -7.15
N SER A 287 19.38 -17.66 -8.43
CA SER A 287 19.38 -16.47 -9.28
C SER A 287 17.96 -15.90 -9.45
N VAL A 288 16.98 -16.73 -9.79
CA VAL A 288 15.58 -16.29 -9.98
C VAL A 288 14.98 -15.74 -8.69
N LEU A 289 15.21 -16.39 -7.54
CA LEU A 289 14.70 -15.91 -6.25
C LEU A 289 15.37 -14.59 -5.82
N THR A 290 16.67 -14.40 -6.12
CA THR A 290 17.37 -13.14 -5.87
C THR A 290 16.81 -12.00 -6.74
N VAL A 291 16.57 -12.25 -8.03
CA VAL A 291 15.91 -11.28 -8.91
C VAL A 291 14.49 -10.99 -8.43
N GLY A 292 13.73 -12.01 -8.03
CA GLY A 292 12.38 -11.87 -7.49
C GLY A 292 12.31 -11.00 -6.25
N LEU A 293 13.29 -11.12 -5.35
CA LEU A 293 13.41 -10.26 -4.17
C LEU A 293 13.57 -8.79 -4.55
N ILE A 294 14.52 -8.49 -5.44
CA ILE A 294 14.80 -7.10 -5.88
C ILE A 294 13.60 -6.55 -6.66
N ALA A 295 13.04 -7.33 -7.59
CA ALA A 295 11.90 -6.92 -8.41
C ALA A 295 10.67 -6.59 -7.54
N SER A 296 10.41 -7.38 -6.51
CA SER A 296 9.29 -7.14 -5.58
C SER A 296 9.51 -5.86 -4.76
N ALA A 297 10.73 -5.60 -4.29
CA ALA A 297 11.06 -4.35 -3.58
C ALA A 297 10.94 -3.11 -4.49
N THR A 298 11.49 -3.19 -5.71
CA THR A 298 11.37 -2.11 -6.71
C THR A 298 9.92 -1.85 -7.08
N PHE A 299 9.10 -2.90 -7.24
CA PHE A 299 7.67 -2.76 -7.51
C PHE A 299 6.97 -1.94 -6.43
N VAL A 300 7.18 -2.24 -5.15
CA VAL A 300 6.55 -1.50 -4.04
C VAL A 300 6.98 -0.03 -4.04
N ILE A 301 8.28 0.26 -4.21
CA ILE A 301 8.80 1.63 -4.22
C ILE A 301 8.18 2.45 -5.37
N VAL A 302 8.20 1.89 -6.59
CA VAL A 302 7.66 2.56 -7.77
C VAL A 302 6.15 2.72 -7.67
N ALA A 303 5.44 1.72 -7.13
CA ALA A 303 3.99 1.77 -6.96
C ALA A 303 3.56 2.87 -5.98
N VAL A 304 4.23 2.99 -4.83
CA VAL A 304 3.96 4.06 -3.86
C VAL A 304 4.29 5.42 -4.45
N ALA A 305 5.41 5.56 -5.16
CA ALA A 305 5.80 6.80 -5.82
C ALA A 305 4.78 7.22 -6.90
N ALA A 306 4.30 6.28 -7.70
CA ALA A 306 3.30 6.54 -8.75
C ALA A 306 1.93 6.96 -8.18
N GLY A 307 1.59 6.53 -6.96
CA GLY A 307 0.36 6.92 -6.27
C GLY A 307 0.37 8.36 -5.73
N HIS A 308 1.52 9.04 -5.71
CA HIS A 308 1.64 10.40 -5.19
C HIS A 308 1.26 11.43 -6.27
N ARG A 309 -0.02 11.84 -6.31
CA ARG A 309 -0.53 12.88 -7.23
C ARG A 309 -0.69 14.22 -6.53
N ASN A 310 -0.31 15.30 -7.21
CA ASN A 310 -0.52 16.68 -6.73
C ASN A 310 -1.39 17.44 -7.73
N PRO A 311 -2.72 17.54 -7.51
CA PRO A 311 -3.65 18.16 -8.44
C PRO A 311 -3.32 19.63 -8.77
N ALA A 312 -2.60 20.34 -7.89
CA ALA A 312 -2.24 21.75 -8.10
C ALA A 312 -1.16 21.97 -9.18
N VAL A 313 -0.45 20.91 -9.57
CA VAL A 313 0.61 20.96 -10.61
C VAL A 313 0.16 20.23 -11.89
N GLU A 314 -0.97 19.54 -11.85
CA GLU A 314 -1.54 18.86 -13.02
C GLU A 314 -2.24 19.86 -13.93
N SER A 315 -2.20 19.60 -15.24
CA SER A 315 -2.92 20.41 -16.23
C SER A 315 -4.43 20.43 -15.91
N PRO A 316 -5.13 21.56 -16.09
CA PRO A 316 -6.56 21.64 -15.86
C PRO A 316 -7.31 20.65 -16.76
N ASP A 317 -7.99 19.68 -16.15
CA ASP A 317 -8.84 18.71 -16.83
C ASP A 317 -10.13 18.53 -16.05
N LYS A 318 -11.27 18.58 -16.75
CA LYS A 318 -12.61 18.54 -16.14
C LYS A 318 -12.87 17.21 -15.44
N ASP A 319 -12.34 16.12 -15.99
CA ASP A 319 -12.50 14.77 -15.44
C ASP A 319 -11.44 14.43 -14.37
N SER A 320 -10.61 15.41 -13.98
CA SER A 320 -9.54 15.23 -13.01
C SER A 320 -9.85 15.88 -11.65
N GLY A 321 -9.01 15.60 -10.64
CA GLY A 321 -9.18 16.15 -9.30
C GLY A 321 -9.10 17.68 -9.17
N ASN A 322 -8.66 18.39 -10.22
CA ASN A 322 -8.68 19.85 -10.26
C ASN A 322 -9.95 20.44 -10.90
N GLY A 323 -10.87 19.61 -11.44
CA GLY A 323 -12.13 20.03 -12.04
C GLY A 323 -11.96 21.02 -13.21
N GLY A 324 -10.79 21.00 -13.86
CA GLY A 324 -10.44 21.96 -14.90
C GLY A 324 -10.19 23.38 -14.40
N PHE A 325 -9.86 23.57 -13.11
CA PHE A 325 -9.46 24.85 -12.54
C PHE A 325 -7.96 24.92 -12.30
N SER A 326 -7.33 26.00 -12.78
CA SER A 326 -5.91 26.26 -12.51
C SER A 326 -5.67 26.91 -11.15
N LEU A 327 -6.67 27.60 -10.61
CA LEU A 327 -6.57 28.39 -9.38
C LEU A 327 -7.83 28.19 -8.54
N VAL A 328 -7.63 28.08 -7.23
CA VAL A 328 -8.70 28.04 -6.23
C VAL A 328 -8.40 29.10 -5.19
N ALA A 329 -9.40 29.91 -4.85
CA ALA A 329 -9.30 30.96 -3.86
C ALA A 329 -10.53 30.96 -2.95
N GLU A 330 -10.31 31.24 -1.67
CA GLU A 330 -11.35 31.39 -0.67
C GLU A 330 -11.42 32.86 -0.23
N SER A 331 -12.64 33.40 -0.10
CA SER A 331 -12.86 34.77 0.37
C SER A 331 -13.40 34.75 1.80
N SER A 332 -12.84 35.60 2.65
CA SER A 332 -13.32 35.82 4.02
C SER A 332 -14.66 36.55 4.10
N THR A 333 -15.10 37.16 2.99
CA THR A 333 -16.35 37.91 2.91
C THR A 333 -17.21 37.41 1.75
N PRO A 334 -18.55 37.37 1.88
CA PRO A 334 -19.41 36.98 0.76
C PRO A 334 -19.25 37.90 -0.45
N ILE A 335 -18.89 37.33 -1.60
CA ILE A 335 -18.81 38.04 -2.88
C ILE A 335 -20.17 37.91 -3.58
N ASN A 336 -20.92 39.02 -3.62
CA ASN A 336 -22.27 39.05 -4.19
C ASN A 336 -22.29 39.49 -5.68
N TYR A 337 -21.15 39.86 -6.24
CA TYR A 337 -21.04 40.41 -7.60
C TYR A 337 -20.41 39.41 -8.56
N ASN A 338 -20.83 39.45 -9.84
CA ASN A 338 -20.28 38.57 -10.87
C ASN A 338 -18.87 39.03 -11.29
N LEU A 339 -17.86 38.23 -10.93
CA LEU A 339 -16.44 38.51 -11.21
C LEU A 339 -16.05 38.32 -12.67
N ASN A 340 -16.90 37.70 -13.50
CA ASN A 340 -16.68 37.64 -14.95
C ASN A 340 -16.96 38.98 -15.64
N THR A 341 -17.61 39.93 -14.93
CA THR A 341 -17.93 41.25 -15.49
C THR A 341 -16.95 42.33 -15.00
N PRO A 342 -16.54 43.29 -15.86
CA PRO A 342 -15.70 44.41 -15.43
C PRO A 342 -16.32 45.23 -14.30
N VAL A 343 -17.64 45.39 -14.32
CA VAL A 343 -18.39 46.11 -13.27
C VAL A 343 -18.30 45.38 -11.92
N GLY A 344 -18.45 44.05 -11.92
CA GLY A 344 -18.31 43.24 -10.70
C GLY A 344 -16.90 43.27 -10.14
N ARG A 345 -15.88 43.15 -10.99
CA ARG A 345 -14.45 43.28 -10.60
C ARG A 345 -14.16 44.64 -9.96
N LYS A 346 -14.66 45.73 -10.54
CA LYS A 346 -14.51 47.09 -10.00
C LYS A 346 -15.15 47.27 -8.63
N ARG A 347 -16.32 46.68 -8.39
CA ARG A 347 -17.03 46.80 -7.10
C ARG A 347 -16.30 46.12 -5.94
N ILE A 348 -15.47 45.11 -6.22
CA ILE A 348 -14.70 44.42 -5.19
C ILE A 348 -13.23 44.85 -5.15
N GLY A 349 -12.85 45.89 -5.89
CA GLY A 349 -11.48 46.41 -5.93
C GLY A 349 -10.49 45.54 -6.71
N LEU A 350 -10.96 44.54 -7.49
CA LEU A 350 -10.13 43.80 -8.46
C LEU A 350 -9.96 44.62 -9.75
N THR A 351 -9.49 45.85 -9.62
CA THR A 351 -9.15 46.72 -10.75
C THR A 351 -7.70 47.13 -10.68
N VAL A 352 -7.04 47.07 -11.83
CA VAL A 352 -5.68 47.57 -11.99
C VAL A 352 -5.75 49.08 -12.20
N THR A 353 -5.19 49.83 -11.25
CA THR A 353 -4.96 51.27 -11.41
C THR A 353 -3.59 51.49 -12.02
N THR A 354 -3.50 52.41 -12.99
CA THR A 354 -2.30 52.73 -13.78
C THR A 354 -1.09 53.17 -12.93
N ASP A 355 -1.32 53.58 -11.68
CA ASP A 355 -0.29 54.08 -10.76
C ASP A 355 0.51 52.97 -10.04
N GLN A 356 0.22 51.68 -10.28
CA GLN A 356 0.98 50.57 -9.70
C GLN A 356 2.16 50.15 -10.58
N PRO A 357 3.38 49.92 -10.03
CA PRO A 357 4.55 49.51 -10.81
C PRO A 357 4.34 48.18 -11.56
N ASP A 358 3.46 47.31 -11.06
CA ASP A 358 3.12 46.01 -11.67
C ASP A 358 1.77 46.02 -12.42
N ALA A 359 1.22 47.20 -12.70
CA ALA A 359 -0.13 47.34 -13.28
C ALA A 359 -0.30 46.52 -14.57
N LYS A 360 0.68 46.60 -15.47
CA LYS A 360 0.62 45.89 -16.76
C LYS A 360 0.56 44.36 -16.59
N GLN A 361 1.39 43.81 -15.71
CA GLN A 361 1.38 42.36 -15.41
C GLN A 361 0.11 41.90 -14.71
N LYS A 362 -0.42 42.69 -13.77
CA LYS A 362 -1.70 42.35 -13.09
C LYS A 362 -2.88 42.38 -14.07
N GLN A 363 -2.85 43.30 -15.03
CA GLN A 363 -3.90 43.40 -16.04
C GLN A 363 -3.82 42.21 -17.00
N GLU A 364 -2.62 41.88 -17.49
CA GLU A 364 -2.38 40.69 -18.32
C GLU A 364 -2.81 39.39 -17.60
N ALA A 365 -2.54 39.28 -16.29
CA ALA A 365 -2.98 38.15 -15.49
C ALA A 365 -4.52 38.07 -15.33
N LEU A 366 -5.20 39.20 -15.14
CA LEU A 366 -6.67 39.25 -15.06
C LEU A 366 -7.35 38.98 -16.40
N ASP A 367 -6.70 39.34 -17.50
CA ASP A 367 -7.18 39.06 -18.86
C ASP A 367 -6.89 37.61 -19.27
N ALA A 368 -5.89 36.96 -18.66
CA ALA A 368 -5.63 35.53 -18.83
C ALA A 368 -6.66 34.63 -18.13
N ILE A 369 -7.45 35.16 -17.19
CA ILE A 369 -8.52 34.40 -16.52
C ILE A 369 -9.71 34.27 -17.46
N GLN A 370 -9.91 33.06 -17.99
CA GLN A 370 -11.02 32.77 -18.91
C GLN A 370 -12.39 32.82 -18.23
N GLU A 371 -12.51 32.21 -17.05
CA GLU A 371 -13.77 32.11 -16.33
C GLU A 371 -13.53 32.02 -14.82
N ILE A 372 -14.38 32.70 -14.05
CA ILE A 372 -14.42 32.66 -12.59
C ILE A 372 -15.75 32.03 -12.16
N VAL A 373 -15.67 30.87 -11.53
CA VAL A 373 -16.83 30.16 -11.00
C VAL A 373 -16.87 30.36 -9.48
N SER A 374 -17.92 31.00 -8.98
CA SER A 374 -18.08 31.30 -7.55
C SER A 374 -18.98 30.27 -6.87
N PHE A 375 -18.43 29.52 -5.93
CA PHE A 375 -19.18 28.54 -5.14
C PHE A 375 -19.67 29.17 -3.83
N ARG A 376 -20.92 28.91 -3.47
CA ARG A 376 -21.43 29.27 -2.13
C ARG A 376 -20.97 28.20 -1.15
N VAL A 377 -20.38 28.61 -0.03
CA VAL A 377 -19.85 27.68 0.97
C VAL A 377 -20.78 27.65 2.18
N LYS A 378 -21.21 26.45 2.59
CA LYS A 378 -21.71 26.20 3.95
C LYS A 378 -20.57 25.55 4.73
N PRO A 379 -19.93 26.27 5.66
CA PRO A 379 -18.82 25.73 6.42
C PRO A 379 -19.23 24.47 7.18
N GLY A 380 -18.35 23.48 7.17
CA GLY A 380 -18.49 22.23 7.91
C GLY A 380 -17.12 21.70 8.30
N GLU A 381 -17.09 20.40 8.58
CA GLU A 381 -15.90 19.64 8.86
C GLU A 381 -15.10 19.37 7.57
N ASN A 382 -13.78 19.30 7.72
CA ASN A 382 -12.87 19.00 6.62
C ASN A 382 -13.10 17.55 6.14
N ALA A 383 -13.52 17.34 4.90
CA ALA A 383 -13.72 16.01 4.31
C ALA A 383 -12.50 15.50 3.51
N SER A 384 -11.36 16.18 3.58
CA SER A 384 -10.15 15.75 2.89
C SER A 384 -9.52 14.52 3.53
N CYS A 385 -8.63 13.88 2.77
CA CYS A 385 -7.78 12.77 3.26
C CYS A 385 -6.85 13.18 4.41
N LEU A 386 -6.71 14.47 4.70
CA LEU A 386 -5.92 14.97 5.84
C LEU A 386 -6.72 14.94 7.15
N ASN A 387 -8.05 14.81 7.08
CA ASN A 387 -8.86 14.63 8.27
C ASN A 387 -8.80 13.17 8.73
N ILE A 388 -8.18 12.95 9.88
CA ILE A 388 -8.07 11.64 10.52
C ILE A 388 -9.40 11.15 11.12
N TYR A 389 -10.40 12.03 11.24
CA TYR A 389 -11.73 11.70 11.76
C TYR A 389 -12.74 11.60 10.62
N GLN A 390 -13.68 10.66 10.74
CA GLN A 390 -14.83 10.53 9.85
C GLN A 390 -15.70 11.79 9.93
N THR A 391 -15.80 12.47 8.80
CA THR A 391 -16.60 13.67 8.62
C THR A 391 -18.10 13.35 8.67
N GLN A 392 -18.83 13.97 9.58
CA GLN A 392 -20.30 13.86 9.71
C GLN A 392 -21.04 15.02 9.06
N LEU A 393 -20.47 16.22 9.15
CA LEU A 393 -21.05 17.45 8.61
C LEU A 393 -20.05 18.10 7.66
N PRO A 394 -19.83 17.57 6.44
CA PRO A 394 -18.83 18.10 5.52
C PRO A 394 -19.12 19.55 5.11
N THR A 395 -18.08 20.30 4.79
CA THR A 395 -18.23 21.57 4.06
C THR A 395 -18.96 21.32 2.74
N ILE A 396 -20.04 22.05 2.51
CA ILE A 396 -20.86 21.92 1.30
C ILE A 396 -20.59 23.10 0.38
N LEU A 397 -20.22 22.80 -0.86
CA LEU A 397 -20.10 23.77 -1.94
C LEU A 397 -21.37 23.73 -2.80
N GLY A 398 -22.06 24.87 -2.87
CA GLY A 398 -23.18 25.06 -3.78
C GLY A 398 -22.67 25.33 -5.19
N ALA A 399 -22.76 24.34 -6.06
CA ALA A 399 -22.38 24.45 -7.46
C ALA A 399 -23.31 25.44 -8.21
N PRO A 400 -22.77 26.51 -8.81
CA PRO A 400 -23.57 27.42 -9.64
C PRO A 400 -23.97 26.74 -10.95
N GLN A 401 -25.02 27.25 -11.59
CA GLN A 401 -25.53 26.71 -12.87
C GLN A 401 -24.43 26.64 -13.95
N THR A 402 -23.53 27.62 -14.00
CA THR A 402 -22.40 27.65 -14.94
C THR A 402 -21.48 26.43 -14.79
N MET A 403 -21.31 25.92 -13.57
CA MET A 403 -20.54 24.70 -13.31
C MET A 403 -21.24 23.46 -13.87
N ILE A 404 -22.56 23.38 -13.66
CA ILE A 404 -23.38 22.25 -14.10
C ILE A 404 -23.43 22.21 -15.63
N ASP A 405 -23.62 23.37 -16.27
CA ASP A 405 -23.71 23.49 -17.72
C ASP A 405 -22.38 23.17 -18.41
N ARG A 406 -21.24 23.38 -17.72
CA ARG A 406 -19.89 23.02 -18.20
C ARG A 406 -19.65 21.50 -18.24
N GLY A 407 -20.54 20.71 -17.62
CA GLY A 407 -20.44 19.25 -17.50
C GLY A 407 -19.76 18.78 -16.22
N GLY A 408 -19.67 19.65 -15.20
CA GLY A 408 -18.90 19.39 -13.98
C GLY A 408 -17.45 19.82 -14.04
#